data_AF-A0A0V1J8I2-F1
#
_entry.id   AF-A0A0V1J8I2-F1
#
_cell.length_a   1.000
_cell.length_b   1.000
_cell.length_c   1.000
_cell.angle_alpha   90.00
_cell.angle_beta   90.00
_cell.angle_gamma   90.00
#
_symmetry.space_group_name_H-M   'P 1'
#
loop_
_entity.id
_entity.type
_entity.pdbx_description
1 polymer ?
#
loop_
_entity_poly.entity_id
_entity_poly.type
_entity_poly.pdbx_seq_one_letter_code
_entity_poly.pdbx_strand_id
1 'polypeptide(L)'
;MHVEETCSRKTPTLDWNALAKMKSVLKLHINKPVCETSSVVIQSEYDEEEWLRRESVARAEFLKSNEQKNNNILSDASLVETINFGNIDRDVSLSAAEVPNVRIWNNKVSCPYFSRVGSCPHYPQSCTFLHELPEKSSTLLISNIFRHFALVEPCLNESSEEDVWLLYDKFELYQEFCDFFIDIEKQLKEFGKLKKLIVCQNTVRHLRGNVYVEYSKQDEARAAMVGLYGRWYNRMQIYPRLVSVNWTDALCNEFVRFKKCERNNTCYLLHPFQNPTSKRRT
;
A
#
# COMPACT_ATOMS: atom_id res chain seq x y z
N MET A 1 9.39 -23.78 -54.43
CA MET A 1 8.28 -22.92 -54.88
C MET A 1 7.69 -22.30 -53.62
N HIS A 2 7.69 -20.97 -53.55
CA HIS A 2 7.20 -20.18 -52.42
C HIS A 2 5.70 -20.35 -52.22
N VAL A 3 5.26 -20.32 -50.96
CA VAL A 3 3.86 -20.10 -50.61
C VAL A 3 3.79 -18.72 -49.97
N GLU A 4 3.23 -17.76 -50.71
CA GLU A 4 3.01 -16.38 -50.27
C GLU A 4 1.78 -16.28 -49.36
N GLU A 5 1.90 -15.47 -48.32
CA GLU A 5 0.82 -14.99 -47.47
C GLU A 5 -0.12 -14.05 -48.24
N THR A 6 -1.44 -14.19 -48.02
CA THR A 6 -2.36 -13.05 -48.16
C THR A 6 -3.35 -13.02 -46.98
N CYS A 7 -3.04 -12.16 -46.01
CA CYS A 7 -3.94 -11.76 -44.92
C CYS A 7 -4.86 -10.63 -45.42
N SER A 8 -6.13 -10.92 -45.71
CA SER A 8 -7.15 -9.88 -45.93
C SER A 8 -7.93 -9.63 -44.63
N ARG A 9 -7.62 -8.51 -43.96
CA ARG A 9 -8.39 -7.99 -42.83
C ARG A 9 -9.74 -7.46 -43.31
N LYS A 10 -10.84 -8.01 -42.80
CA LYS A 10 -12.16 -7.35 -42.81
C LYS A 10 -12.51 -6.96 -41.38
N THR A 11 -12.65 -5.68 -41.12
CA THR A 11 -13.14 -5.10 -39.85
C THR A 11 -14.67 -5.27 -39.75
N PRO A 12 -15.24 -5.76 -38.65
CA PRO A 12 -16.67 -5.65 -38.41
C PRO A 12 -16.99 -4.29 -37.76
N THR A 13 -17.83 -3.51 -38.45
CA THR A 13 -18.43 -2.25 -37.98
C THR A 13 -19.54 -2.53 -36.95
N LEU A 14 -19.59 -1.71 -35.90
CA LEU A 14 -20.62 -1.73 -34.85
C LEU A 14 -22.00 -1.34 -35.41
N ASP A 15 -22.99 -2.24 -35.29
CA ASP A 15 -24.39 -2.00 -35.62
C ASP A 15 -25.13 -1.36 -34.42
N TRP A 16 -25.57 -0.12 -34.58
CA TRP A 16 -26.19 0.70 -33.55
C TRP A 16 -27.68 0.40 -33.27
N ASN A 17 -28.30 -0.54 -34.00
CA ASN A 17 -29.72 -0.86 -33.84
C ASN A 17 -30.03 -1.92 -32.75
N ALA A 18 -29.01 -2.50 -32.10
CA ALA A 18 -29.21 -3.49 -31.02
C ALA A 18 -29.56 -2.86 -29.65
N LEU A 19 -29.34 -1.57 -29.45
CA LEU A 19 -29.52 -0.89 -28.14
C LEU A 19 -30.96 -0.42 -27.85
N ALA A 20 -31.87 -0.49 -28.83
CA ALA A 20 -33.26 -0.04 -28.66
C ALA A 20 -34.20 -1.11 -28.07
N LYS A 21 -33.82 -2.39 -28.10
CA LYS A 21 -34.65 -3.51 -27.57
C LYS A 21 -34.44 -3.83 -26.08
N MET A 22 -33.38 -3.32 -25.44
CA MET A 22 -33.12 -3.57 -24.01
C MET A 22 -33.86 -2.61 -23.06
N LYS A 23 -34.45 -1.52 -23.56
CA LYS A 23 -35.12 -0.50 -22.72
C LYS A 23 -36.57 -0.83 -22.33
N SER A 24 -37.17 -1.90 -22.84
CA SER A 24 -38.55 -2.28 -22.53
C SER A 24 -38.71 -3.28 -21.39
N VAL A 25 -37.62 -3.80 -20.81
CA VAL A 25 -37.66 -4.86 -19.77
C VAL A 25 -37.54 -4.31 -18.34
N LEU A 26 -37.17 -3.04 -18.15
CA LEU A 26 -36.88 -2.43 -16.84
C LEU A 26 -38.04 -1.65 -16.19
N LYS A 27 -39.28 -1.91 -16.58
CA LYS A 27 -40.46 -1.38 -15.86
C LYS A 27 -41.35 -2.51 -15.40
N LEU A 28 -41.10 -3.04 -14.21
CA LEU A 28 -42.10 -3.58 -13.27
C LEU A 28 -41.39 -4.06 -12.00
N HIS A 29 -42.05 -3.86 -10.84
CA HIS A 29 -41.70 -4.23 -9.46
C HIS A 29 -41.04 -3.15 -8.59
N ILE A 30 -41.80 -2.08 -8.34
CA ILE A 30 -41.77 -1.38 -7.05
C ILE A 30 -42.89 -1.98 -6.19
N ASN A 31 -42.56 -2.74 -5.14
CA ASN A 31 -43.20 -2.67 -3.81
C ASN A 31 -42.71 -3.75 -2.80
N LYS A 32 -42.10 -3.25 -1.71
CA LYS A 32 -41.96 -3.78 -0.32
C LYS A 32 -40.96 -4.93 -0.02
N PRO A 33 -40.47 -5.08 1.24
CA PRO A 33 -40.41 -4.17 2.39
C PRO A 33 -38.96 -3.88 2.87
N VAL A 34 -38.80 -2.82 3.66
CA VAL A 34 -37.56 -2.47 4.38
C VAL A 34 -37.37 -3.44 5.56
N CYS A 35 -36.18 -4.05 5.68
CA CYS A 35 -35.70 -4.62 6.94
C CYS A 35 -34.16 -4.64 7.02
N GLU A 36 -33.65 -3.88 7.99
CA GLU A 36 -32.41 -4.04 8.77
C GLU A 36 -31.05 -4.22 8.05
N THR A 37 -30.49 -3.11 7.56
CA THR A 37 -29.05 -2.93 7.30
C THR A 37 -28.33 -2.13 8.40
N SER A 38 -28.97 -1.91 9.54
CA SER A 38 -28.48 -0.96 10.54
C SER A 38 -27.19 -1.41 11.23
N SER A 39 -26.94 -2.70 11.46
CA SER A 39 -25.82 -3.14 12.31
C SER A 39 -24.42 -2.94 11.70
N VAL A 40 -24.25 -3.07 10.38
CA VAL A 40 -22.94 -2.94 9.72
C VAL A 40 -22.55 -1.48 9.48
N VAL A 41 -23.53 -0.64 9.13
CA VAL A 41 -23.32 0.81 8.95
C VAL A 41 -23.01 1.49 10.29
N ILE A 42 -23.67 1.06 11.38
CA ILE A 42 -23.43 1.58 12.72
C ILE A 42 -21.99 1.34 13.19
N GLN A 43 -21.33 0.23 12.82
CA GLN A 43 -19.95 -0.03 13.23
C GLN A 43 -18.92 0.83 12.50
N SER A 44 -19.09 1.08 11.19
CA SER A 44 -18.22 2.00 10.46
C SER A 44 -18.39 3.46 10.86
N GLU A 45 -19.61 3.87 11.18
CA GLU A 45 -19.90 5.21 11.72
C GLU A 45 -19.39 5.34 13.17
N TYR A 46 -19.49 4.28 13.98
CA TYR A 46 -18.96 4.25 15.36
C TYR A 46 -17.43 4.39 15.39
N ASP A 47 -16.72 3.75 14.45
CA ASP A 47 -15.27 3.88 14.32
C ASP A 47 -14.83 5.30 13.88
N GLU A 48 -15.64 5.96 13.04
CA GLU A 48 -15.41 7.35 12.60
C GLU A 48 -15.76 8.37 13.69
N GLU A 49 -16.88 8.20 14.41
CA GLU A 49 -17.25 9.03 15.56
C GLU A 49 -16.26 8.87 16.72
N GLU A 50 -15.78 7.66 16.96
CA GLU A 50 -14.75 7.42 17.95
C GLU A 50 -13.40 8.02 17.53
N TRP A 51 -13.07 8.02 16.24
CA TRP A 51 -11.93 8.75 15.68
C TRP A 51 -12.08 10.27 15.88
N LEU A 52 -13.24 10.85 15.55
CA LEU A 52 -13.54 12.26 15.75
C LEU A 52 -13.49 12.67 17.23
N ARG A 53 -13.97 11.81 18.15
CA ARG A 53 -13.84 12.04 19.59
C ARG A 53 -12.39 12.01 20.06
N ARG A 54 -11.61 11.02 19.63
CA ARG A 54 -10.18 10.92 19.95
C ARG A 54 -9.41 12.14 19.40
N GLU A 55 -9.76 12.60 18.21
CA GLU A 55 -9.22 13.82 17.60
C GLU A 55 -9.57 15.07 18.43
N SER A 56 -10.84 15.21 18.86
CA SER A 56 -11.28 16.34 19.68
C SER A 56 -10.60 16.38 21.06
N VAL A 57 -10.41 15.23 21.71
CA VAL A 57 -9.71 15.14 23.01
C VAL A 57 -8.24 15.52 22.85
N ALA A 58 -7.55 14.98 21.84
CA ALA A 58 -6.15 15.32 21.56
C ALA A 58 -5.97 16.81 21.24
N ARG A 59 -6.91 17.43 20.50
CA ARG A 59 -6.94 18.89 20.25
C ARG A 59 -7.07 19.68 21.56
N ALA A 60 -7.98 19.30 22.45
CA ALA A 60 -8.22 20.00 23.71
C ALA A 60 -7.03 19.86 24.69
N GLU A 61 -6.42 18.68 24.79
CA GLU A 61 -5.22 18.45 25.60
C GLU A 61 -4.01 19.24 25.09
N PHE A 62 -3.84 19.32 23.76
CA PHE A 62 -2.79 20.11 23.14
C PHE A 62 -2.96 21.60 23.42
N LEU A 63 -4.18 22.15 23.29
CA LEU A 63 -4.46 23.56 23.58
C LEU A 63 -4.18 23.90 25.05
N LYS A 64 -4.58 23.05 25.99
CA LYS A 64 -4.29 23.21 27.43
C LYS A 64 -2.79 23.14 27.72
N SER A 65 -2.08 22.19 27.11
CA SER A 65 -0.62 22.05 27.25
C SER A 65 0.12 23.25 26.66
N ASN A 66 -0.37 23.81 25.55
CA ASN A 66 0.24 24.96 24.89
C ASN A 66 -0.05 26.27 25.62
N GLU A 67 -1.22 26.42 26.23
CA GLU A 67 -1.56 27.54 27.11
C GLU A 67 -0.71 27.51 28.40
N GLN A 68 -0.51 26.32 28.99
CA GLN A 68 0.41 26.12 30.11
C GLN A 68 1.88 26.39 29.74
N LYS A 69 2.31 26.01 28.53
CA LYS A 69 3.67 26.32 28.04
C LYS A 69 3.86 27.80 27.73
N ASN A 70 2.87 28.47 27.12
CA ASN A 70 2.96 29.91 26.83
C ASN A 70 3.00 30.75 28.11
N ASN A 71 2.28 30.36 29.15
CA ASN A 71 2.35 31.00 30.46
C ASN A 71 3.71 30.78 31.15
N ASN A 72 4.43 29.70 30.81
CA ASN A 72 5.76 29.39 31.33
C ASN A 72 6.92 29.94 30.47
N ILE A 73 6.69 30.33 29.22
CA ILE A 73 7.73 30.82 28.28
C ILE A 73 7.92 32.34 28.36
N LEU A 74 6.95 33.08 28.93
CA LEU A 74 7.09 34.53 29.14
C LEU A 74 8.15 34.91 30.19
N SER A 75 8.85 33.94 30.80
CA SER A 75 9.87 34.18 31.83
C SER A 75 11.33 33.96 31.39
N ASP A 76 11.62 33.43 30.19
CA ASP A 76 12.98 32.90 29.90
C ASP A 76 13.59 33.24 28.52
N ALA A 77 13.06 34.23 27.78
CA ALA A 77 13.64 34.60 26.48
C ALA A 77 14.82 35.60 26.60
N SER A 78 16.07 35.10 26.57
CA SER A 78 17.23 35.86 26.11
C SER A 78 18.39 34.94 25.65
N LEU A 79 18.84 35.15 24.39
CA LEU A 79 20.17 34.86 23.79
C LEU A 79 20.21 33.99 22.49
N VAL A 80 20.22 34.71 21.34
CA VAL A 80 21.28 34.78 20.27
C VAL A 80 21.55 33.60 19.31
N GLU A 81 21.14 33.84 18.04
CA GLU A 81 21.84 33.84 16.72
C GLU A 81 22.94 32.83 16.25
N THR A 82 22.68 32.32 15.02
CA THR A 82 23.50 32.18 13.77
C THR A 82 24.79 31.35 13.73
N ILE A 83 24.91 30.36 12.80
CA ILE A 83 25.95 30.22 11.73
C ILE A 83 25.42 29.32 10.58
N ASN A 84 25.79 29.70 9.36
CA ASN A 84 25.47 29.18 8.02
C ASN A 84 26.64 28.32 7.46
N PHE A 85 26.38 27.25 6.69
CA PHE A 85 27.38 26.64 5.78
C PHE A 85 26.74 25.96 4.55
N GLY A 86 26.95 26.58 3.38
CA GLY A 86 27.54 25.92 2.19
C GLY A 86 26.70 25.00 1.30
N ASN A 87 26.27 25.52 0.14
CA ASN A 87 25.71 24.82 -1.03
C ASN A 87 26.61 23.69 -1.59
N ILE A 88 25.97 22.58 -1.99
CA ILE A 88 26.33 21.76 -3.15
C ILE A 88 25.03 21.55 -3.96
N ASP A 89 25.11 21.83 -5.26
CA ASP A 89 23.99 22.11 -6.16
C ASP A 89 23.07 20.94 -6.53
N ARG A 90 21.88 21.36 -6.97
CA ARG A 90 20.76 20.66 -7.58
C ARG A 90 21.16 19.79 -8.79
N ASP A 91 20.59 18.59 -8.88
CA ASP A 91 19.75 18.12 -10.00
C ASP A 91 19.61 16.60 -10.02
N VAL A 92 18.54 16.09 -9.38
CA VAL A 92 17.77 14.95 -9.90
C VAL A 92 16.31 15.20 -9.48
N SER A 93 15.58 15.94 -10.32
CA SER A 93 14.13 15.90 -10.33
C SER A 93 13.70 14.48 -10.74
N LEU A 94 13.56 13.60 -9.74
CA LEU A 94 12.69 12.44 -9.84
C LEU A 94 11.31 12.98 -10.21
N SER A 95 10.75 12.53 -11.32
CA SER A 95 9.49 13.00 -11.87
C SER A 95 8.40 13.08 -10.81
N ALA A 96 8.21 14.29 -10.29
CA ALA A 96 7.01 14.70 -9.61
C ALA A 96 5.88 14.66 -10.64
N ALA A 97 5.31 13.47 -10.85
CA ALA A 97 3.89 13.40 -11.17
C ALA A 97 3.20 14.16 -10.04
N GLU A 98 2.69 15.34 -10.37
CA GLU A 98 2.12 16.35 -9.48
C GLU A 98 1.53 15.71 -8.23
N VAL A 99 2.30 15.75 -7.13
CA VAL A 99 1.75 15.41 -5.83
C VAL A 99 0.63 16.43 -5.63
N PRO A 100 -0.65 16.00 -5.52
CA PRO A 100 -1.75 16.92 -5.30
C PRO A 100 -1.37 17.80 -4.12
N ASN A 101 -1.75 19.08 -4.17
CA ASN A 101 -1.47 20.07 -3.12
C ASN A 101 -2.22 19.69 -1.83
N VAL A 102 -1.80 18.60 -1.19
CA VAL A 102 -2.30 18.12 0.08
C VAL A 102 -1.69 19.04 1.11
N ARG A 103 -2.52 19.91 1.69
CA ARG A 103 -2.14 20.71 2.84
C ARG A 103 -1.73 19.73 3.94
N ILE A 104 -0.43 19.60 4.21
CA ILE A 104 0.05 18.91 5.40
C ILE A 104 -0.31 19.84 6.58
N TRP A 105 -1.47 19.60 7.19
CA TRP A 105 -1.97 20.43 8.28
C TRP A 105 -1.11 20.30 9.54
N ASN A 106 -0.31 19.24 9.65
CA ASN A 106 0.55 19.02 10.80
C ASN A 106 1.93 18.45 10.42
N ASN A 107 2.86 19.32 10.01
CA ASN A 107 4.26 18.98 9.73
C ASN A 107 5.05 18.47 10.95
N LYS A 108 4.43 18.34 12.14
CA LYS A 108 5.10 17.94 13.38
C LYS A 108 4.76 16.52 13.84
N VAL A 109 3.79 15.84 13.20
CA VAL A 109 3.34 14.50 13.61
C VAL A 109 3.44 13.54 12.44
N SER A 110 4.25 12.49 12.60
CA SER A 110 4.39 11.41 11.63
C SER A 110 3.11 10.58 11.52
N CYS A 111 2.76 10.18 10.29
CA CYS A 111 1.60 9.34 10.03
C CYS A 111 1.74 7.98 10.74
N PRO A 112 0.77 7.55 11.57
CA PRO A 112 0.87 6.31 12.33
C PRO A 112 0.87 5.05 11.45
N TYR A 113 0.24 5.10 10.27
CA TYR A 113 0.28 3.98 9.32
C TYR A 113 1.66 3.88 8.67
N PHE A 114 2.13 4.99 8.12
CA PHE A 114 3.38 5.03 7.39
C PHE A 114 4.61 4.83 8.28
N SER A 115 4.62 5.35 9.51
CA SER A 115 5.74 5.15 10.43
C SER A 115 5.91 3.70 10.85
N ARG A 116 4.84 2.88 10.80
CA ARG A 116 4.89 1.45 11.12
C ARG A 116 5.35 0.62 9.93
N VAL A 117 4.74 0.82 8.76
CA VAL A 117 4.90 -0.07 7.60
C VAL A 117 5.42 0.61 6.34
N GLY A 118 5.72 1.91 6.34
CA GLY A 118 6.18 2.64 5.16
C GLY A 118 5.12 2.81 4.05
N SER A 119 3.85 2.56 4.35
CA SER A 119 2.69 2.71 3.44
C SER A 119 1.48 3.27 4.19
N CYS A 120 0.68 4.09 3.53
CA CYS A 120 -0.51 4.72 4.12
C CYS A 120 -1.73 4.57 3.18
N PRO A 121 -2.91 4.19 3.69
CA PRO A 121 -4.14 4.10 2.89
C PRO A 121 -4.54 5.43 2.22
N HIS A 122 -4.25 6.55 2.88
CA HIS A 122 -4.67 7.90 2.47
C HIS A 122 -3.60 8.64 1.64
N TYR A 123 -2.41 8.05 1.47
CA TYR A 123 -1.35 8.64 0.65
C TYR A 123 -1.54 8.31 -0.84
N PRO A 124 -1.31 9.25 -1.78
CA PRO A 124 -0.83 10.62 -1.58
C PRO A 124 -1.93 11.68 -1.51
N GLN A 125 -3.21 11.32 -1.58
CA GLN A 125 -4.29 12.26 -1.93
C GLN A 125 -5.00 12.92 -0.74
N SER A 126 -5.06 12.27 0.43
CA SER A 126 -5.88 12.74 1.56
C SER A 126 -5.22 12.65 2.93
N CYS A 127 -4.01 12.07 3.03
CA CYS A 127 -3.32 12.02 4.32
C CYS A 127 -2.78 13.40 4.73
N THR A 128 -3.14 13.85 5.93
CA THR A 128 -2.73 15.15 6.48
C THR A 128 -1.51 15.08 7.40
N PHE A 129 -1.01 13.87 7.69
CA PHE A 129 0.16 13.61 8.51
C PHE A 129 1.45 13.56 7.69
N LEU A 130 2.59 13.69 8.37
CA LEU A 130 3.89 13.67 7.73
C LEU A 130 4.32 12.23 7.34
N HIS A 131 4.85 12.07 6.13
CA HIS A 131 5.42 10.83 5.61
C HIS A 131 6.92 10.98 5.37
N GLU A 132 7.73 10.66 6.37
CA GLU A 132 9.19 10.80 6.28
C GLU A 132 9.83 9.59 5.61
N LEU A 133 10.43 9.80 4.43
CA LEU A 133 11.30 8.79 3.81
C LEU A 133 12.72 8.98 4.35
N PRO A 134 13.34 7.95 4.96
CA PRO A 134 14.69 8.08 5.48
C PRO A 134 15.71 8.16 4.34
N GLU A 135 16.68 9.07 4.46
CA GLU A 135 17.82 9.14 3.53
C GLU A 135 18.73 7.91 3.61
N LYS A 136 18.78 7.30 4.80
CA LYS A 136 19.55 6.09 5.11
C LYS A 136 18.68 5.12 5.88
N SER A 137 18.52 3.91 5.36
CA SER A 137 17.83 2.81 6.01
C SER A 137 18.45 1.49 5.54
N SER A 138 18.39 0.46 6.37
CA SER A 138 18.67 -0.92 5.95
C SER A 138 17.46 -1.58 5.29
N THR A 139 16.30 -0.94 5.31
CA THR A 139 15.04 -1.51 4.79
C THR A 139 14.60 -0.80 3.51
N LEU A 140 14.29 -1.62 2.50
CA LEU A 140 13.80 -1.23 1.19
C LEU A 140 12.36 -1.74 1.02
N LEU A 141 11.49 -0.90 0.46
CA LEU A 141 10.14 -1.25 0.04
C LEU A 141 10.03 -1.18 -1.48
N ILE A 142 9.54 -2.27 -2.09
CA ILE A 142 9.12 -2.32 -3.48
C ILE A 142 7.59 -2.51 -3.49
N SER A 143 6.86 -1.46 -3.84
CA SER A 143 5.39 -1.47 -3.75
C SER A 143 4.74 -2.24 -4.90
N ASN A 144 3.74 -3.06 -4.59
CA ASN A 144 2.86 -3.72 -5.56
C ASN A 144 3.61 -4.42 -6.72
N ILE A 145 4.72 -5.11 -6.42
CA ILE A 145 5.51 -5.85 -7.40
C ILE A 145 4.97 -7.27 -7.59
N PHE A 146 4.53 -7.94 -6.52
CA PHE A 146 3.81 -9.20 -6.65
C PHE A 146 2.34 -8.92 -6.98
N ARG A 147 1.86 -9.41 -8.12
CA ARG A 147 0.49 -9.18 -8.57
C ARG A 147 -0.17 -10.50 -8.88
N HIS A 148 -1.33 -10.70 -8.29
CA HIS A 148 -2.17 -11.86 -8.53
C HIS A 148 -3.62 -11.41 -8.42
N PHE A 149 -4.49 -11.89 -9.30
CA PHE A 149 -5.90 -11.49 -9.35
C PHE A 149 -6.63 -11.83 -8.04
N ALA A 150 -6.30 -12.96 -7.40
CA ALA A 150 -6.80 -13.32 -6.07
C ALA A 150 -6.48 -12.32 -4.93
N LEU A 151 -5.48 -11.45 -5.12
CA LEU A 151 -5.18 -10.37 -4.17
C LEU A 151 -5.92 -9.08 -4.51
N VAL A 152 -6.53 -9.00 -5.69
CA VAL A 152 -7.35 -7.88 -6.11
C VAL A 152 -8.74 -8.06 -5.53
N GLU A 153 -9.20 -7.07 -4.77
CA GLU A 153 -10.59 -7.01 -4.34
C GLU A 153 -11.50 -7.10 -5.58
N PRO A 154 -12.53 -7.96 -5.59
CA PRO A 154 -13.51 -7.98 -6.65
C PRO A 154 -14.19 -6.60 -6.67
N CYS A 155 -13.75 -5.72 -7.55
CA CYS A 155 -14.61 -4.63 -7.98
C CYS A 155 -15.73 -5.32 -8.73
N LEU A 156 -16.91 -5.52 -8.13
CA LEU A 156 -18.23 -5.61 -8.79
C LEU A 156 -19.25 -6.24 -7.83
N ASN A 157 -20.29 -5.46 -7.57
CA ASN A 157 -21.48 -5.80 -6.80
C ASN A 157 -22.41 -6.81 -7.54
N GLU A 158 -21.88 -7.76 -8.32
CA GLU A 158 -22.70 -8.61 -9.22
C GLU A 158 -22.31 -10.10 -9.28
N SER A 159 -21.39 -10.57 -8.43
CA SER A 159 -21.20 -12.00 -8.19
C SER A 159 -21.09 -12.21 -6.69
N SER A 160 -21.82 -13.18 -6.14
CA SER A 160 -21.66 -13.56 -4.72
C SER A 160 -20.17 -13.76 -4.44
N GLU A 161 -19.71 -13.28 -3.28
CA GLU A 161 -18.31 -13.43 -2.84
C GLU A 161 -17.86 -14.91 -2.87
N GLU A 162 -18.83 -15.81 -2.76
CA GLU A 162 -18.70 -17.26 -2.88
C GLU A 162 -18.22 -17.70 -4.28
N ASP A 163 -18.71 -17.10 -5.37
CA ASP A 163 -18.41 -17.52 -6.74
C ASP A 163 -16.99 -17.12 -7.20
N VAL A 164 -16.46 -15.99 -6.70
CA VAL A 164 -15.10 -15.53 -7.04
C VAL A 164 -14.03 -16.29 -6.27
N TRP A 165 -14.31 -16.68 -5.03
CA TRP A 165 -13.40 -17.48 -4.20
C TRP A 165 -13.41 -18.97 -4.57
N LEU A 166 -14.47 -19.45 -5.25
CA LEU A 166 -14.57 -20.80 -5.82
C LEU A 166 -13.72 -21.01 -7.09
N LEU A 167 -13.20 -19.95 -7.71
CA LEU A 167 -12.52 -20.01 -9.00
C LEU A 167 -10.99 -20.17 -8.93
N TYR A 168 -10.33 -19.92 -7.78
CA TYR A 168 -8.88 -20.09 -7.67
C TYR A 168 -8.48 -20.99 -6.52
N ASP A 169 -7.54 -21.87 -6.81
CA ASP A 169 -6.95 -22.73 -5.80
C ASP A 169 -5.93 -21.88 -5.00
N LYS A 170 -6.09 -21.80 -3.67
CA LYS A 170 -5.09 -21.18 -2.78
C LYS A 170 -3.71 -21.81 -2.99
N PHE A 171 -3.67 -23.05 -3.45
CA PHE A 171 -2.46 -23.74 -3.87
C PHE A 171 -1.79 -23.07 -5.08
N GLU A 172 -2.55 -22.73 -6.14
CA GLU A 172 -2.03 -22.06 -7.34
C GLU A 172 -1.43 -20.69 -7.01
N LEU A 173 -2.16 -19.87 -6.23
CA LEU A 173 -1.65 -18.58 -5.72
C LEU A 173 -0.32 -18.76 -4.99
N TYR A 174 -0.22 -19.80 -4.14
CA TYR A 174 0.99 -20.05 -3.39
C TYR A 174 2.15 -20.56 -4.28
N GLN A 175 1.86 -21.34 -5.33
CA GLN A 175 2.85 -21.76 -6.30
C GLN A 175 3.42 -20.57 -7.09
N GLU A 176 2.56 -19.69 -7.60
CA GLU A 176 2.99 -18.46 -8.27
C GLU A 176 3.80 -17.56 -7.33
N PHE A 177 3.39 -17.46 -6.07
CA PHE A 177 4.18 -16.79 -5.04
C PHE A 177 5.57 -17.44 -4.85
N CYS A 178 5.67 -18.78 -4.84
CA CYS A 178 6.95 -19.46 -4.68
C CYS A 178 7.91 -19.15 -5.84
N ASP A 179 7.41 -19.18 -7.07
CA ASP A 179 8.21 -18.88 -8.26
C ASP A 179 8.67 -17.41 -8.24
N PHE A 180 7.76 -16.49 -7.93
CA PHE A 180 8.08 -15.08 -7.72
C PHE A 180 9.13 -14.88 -6.61
N PHE A 181 8.97 -15.56 -5.47
CA PHE A 181 9.85 -15.42 -4.32
C PHE A 181 11.28 -15.85 -4.67
N ILE A 182 11.46 -16.98 -5.35
CA ILE A 182 12.77 -17.48 -5.76
C ILE A 182 13.46 -16.49 -6.70
N ASP A 183 12.72 -15.95 -7.67
CA ASP A 183 13.24 -15.01 -8.65
C ASP A 183 13.66 -13.68 -8.00
N ILE A 184 12.78 -13.07 -7.21
CA ILE A 184 13.06 -11.79 -6.56
C ILE A 184 14.15 -11.93 -5.49
N GLU A 185 14.17 -13.02 -4.72
CA GLU A 185 15.20 -13.25 -3.69
C GLU A 185 16.59 -13.34 -4.33
N LYS A 186 16.72 -14.06 -5.45
CA LYS A 186 17.98 -14.16 -6.20
C LYS A 186 18.47 -12.78 -6.63
N GLN A 187 17.59 -11.98 -7.25
CA GLN A 187 17.94 -10.65 -7.72
C GLN A 187 18.33 -9.70 -6.56
N LEU A 188 17.65 -9.80 -5.41
CA LEU A 188 17.92 -8.96 -4.24
C LEU A 188 19.23 -9.31 -3.54
N LYS A 189 19.63 -10.59 -3.56
CA LYS A 189 20.91 -11.08 -3.01
C LYS A 189 22.13 -10.54 -3.75
N GLU A 190 21.99 -10.10 -5.01
CA GLU A 190 23.09 -9.48 -5.77
C GLU A 190 23.56 -8.16 -5.15
N PHE A 191 22.71 -7.48 -4.39
CA PHE A 191 23.03 -6.19 -3.78
C PHE A 191 23.59 -6.30 -2.35
N GLY A 192 23.44 -7.45 -1.69
CA GLY A 192 23.92 -7.64 -0.32
C GLY A 192 23.23 -8.76 0.45
N LYS A 193 23.63 -8.93 1.71
CA LYS A 193 23.10 -10.00 2.57
C LYS A 193 21.73 -9.63 3.14
N LEU A 194 20.70 -10.38 2.74
CA LEU A 194 19.34 -10.25 3.25
C LEU A 194 19.23 -10.73 4.70
N LYS A 195 18.74 -9.87 5.59
CA LYS A 195 18.28 -10.22 6.95
C LYS A 195 16.82 -10.64 6.93
N LYS A 196 15.99 -9.96 6.14
CA LYS A 196 14.55 -10.22 6.05
C LYS A 196 14.07 -9.99 4.62
N LEU A 197 13.19 -10.88 4.16
CA LEU A 197 12.45 -10.71 2.92
C LEU A 197 11.00 -11.08 3.20
N ILE A 198 10.10 -10.11 3.08
CA ILE A 198 8.65 -10.28 3.27
C ILE A 198 7.95 -9.89 1.98
N VAL A 199 7.04 -10.74 1.53
CA VAL A 199 6.09 -10.45 0.45
C VAL A 199 4.69 -10.42 1.05
N CYS A 200 3.94 -9.36 0.79
CA CYS A 200 2.62 -9.15 1.38
C CYS A 200 1.51 -9.75 0.51
N GLN A 201 0.60 -10.48 1.18
CA GLN A 201 -0.65 -11.01 0.64
C GLN A 201 -1.88 -10.23 1.09
N ASN A 202 -1.69 -8.97 1.51
CA ASN A 202 -2.80 -8.06 1.80
C ASN A 202 -3.67 -7.86 0.55
N THR A 203 -4.98 -7.74 0.73
CA THR A 203 -5.92 -7.35 -0.34
C THR A 203 -5.97 -5.82 -0.50
N VAL A 204 -5.76 -5.08 0.59
CA VAL A 204 -5.79 -3.62 0.62
C VAL A 204 -4.75 -2.99 -0.30
N ARG A 205 -5.19 -2.02 -1.11
CA ARG A 205 -4.40 -1.39 -2.18
C ARG A 205 -3.01 -0.90 -1.75
N HIS A 206 -2.88 -0.36 -0.54
CA HIS A 206 -1.64 0.25 -0.06
C HIS A 206 -0.58 -0.76 0.40
N LEU A 207 -0.96 -2.02 0.69
CA LEU A 207 -0.05 -3.10 1.12
C LEU A 207 0.03 -4.28 0.16
N ARG A 208 -0.96 -4.43 -0.72
CA ARG A 208 -1.06 -5.54 -1.66
C ARG A 208 0.21 -5.69 -2.49
N GLY A 209 0.79 -6.90 -2.43
CA GLY A 209 1.94 -7.25 -3.27
C GLY A 209 3.22 -6.49 -2.94
N ASN A 210 3.26 -5.78 -1.81
CA ASN A 210 4.45 -5.08 -1.36
C ASN A 210 5.52 -6.09 -0.97
N VAL A 211 6.76 -5.79 -1.34
CA VAL A 211 7.95 -6.54 -0.93
C VAL A 211 8.81 -5.66 -0.04
N TYR A 212 9.07 -6.14 1.17
CA TYR A 212 9.97 -5.51 2.12
C TYR A 212 11.25 -6.32 2.24
N VAL A 213 12.37 -5.62 2.13
CA VAL A 213 13.71 -6.22 2.15
C VAL A 213 14.53 -5.50 3.21
N GLU A 214 14.99 -6.22 4.23
CA GLU A 214 15.95 -5.70 5.18
C GLU A 214 17.33 -6.27 4.86
N TYR A 215 18.29 -5.40 4.55
CA TYR A 215 19.69 -5.75 4.31
C TYR A 215 20.50 -5.72 5.60
N SER A 216 21.69 -6.31 5.55
CA SER A 216 22.59 -6.33 6.69
C SER A 216 23.19 -4.94 6.95
N LYS A 217 23.44 -4.18 5.88
CA LYS A 217 24.00 -2.82 5.91
C LYS A 217 23.10 -1.83 5.15
N GLN A 218 23.15 -0.55 5.54
CA GLN A 218 22.37 0.51 4.88
C GLN A 218 22.85 0.78 3.44
N ASP A 219 24.17 0.64 3.18
CA ASP A 219 24.72 0.84 1.84
C ASP A 219 24.25 -0.22 0.83
N GLU A 220 24.02 -1.46 1.29
CA GLU A 220 23.44 -2.54 0.47
C GLU A 220 22.01 -2.20 0.05
N ALA A 221 21.19 -1.69 0.99
CA ALA A 221 19.83 -1.25 0.70
C ALA A 221 19.82 -0.06 -0.27
N ARG A 222 20.76 0.89 -0.12
CA ARG A 222 20.92 2.01 -1.05
C ARG A 222 21.35 1.55 -2.44
N ALA A 223 22.29 0.62 -2.52
CA ALA A 223 22.72 0.02 -3.79
C ALA A 223 21.57 -0.71 -4.48
N ALA A 224 20.76 -1.48 -3.73
CA ALA A 224 19.56 -2.12 -4.24
C ALA A 224 18.52 -1.09 -4.74
N MET A 225 18.28 -0.01 -3.99
CA MET A 225 17.37 1.06 -4.41
C MET A 225 17.79 1.64 -5.76
N VAL A 226 19.04 2.07 -5.89
CA VAL A 226 19.56 2.69 -7.13
C VAL A 226 19.60 1.67 -8.26
N GLY A 227 20.07 0.45 -7.99
CA GLY A 227 20.25 -0.58 -8.99
C GLY A 227 18.93 -1.07 -9.58
N LEU A 228 17.86 -1.12 -8.79
CA LEU A 228 16.52 -1.55 -9.22
C LEU A 228 15.69 -0.39 -9.78
N TYR A 229 16.00 0.88 -9.47
CA TYR A 229 15.17 2.01 -9.88
C TYR A 229 14.92 2.06 -11.40
N GLY A 230 13.66 2.03 -11.80
CA GLY A 230 13.22 2.09 -13.19
C GLY A 230 13.42 0.80 -13.99
N ARG A 231 13.95 -0.28 -13.39
CA ARG A 231 14.04 -1.60 -14.05
C ARG A 231 12.66 -2.19 -14.29
N TRP A 232 12.58 -3.07 -15.28
CA TRP A 232 11.35 -3.75 -15.64
C TRP A 232 11.26 -5.12 -14.98
N TYR A 233 10.12 -5.40 -14.36
CA TYR A 233 9.74 -6.71 -13.84
C TYR A 233 8.30 -6.99 -14.25
N ASN A 234 8.04 -8.13 -14.90
CA ASN A 234 6.70 -8.52 -15.38
C ASN A 234 5.92 -7.38 -16.06
N ARG A 235 6.54 -6.73 -17.05
CA ARG A 235 5.98 -5.61 -17.83
C ARG A 235 5.68 -4.34 -17.02
N MET A 236 6.33 -4.15 -15.87
CA MET A 236 6.13 -2.99 -15.01
C MET A 236 7.47 -2.42 -14.56
N GLN A 237 7.58 -1.12 -14.47
CA GLN A 237 8.75 -0.48 -13.87
C GLN A 237 8.67 -0.55 -12.34
N ILE A 238 9.82 -0.80 -11.71
CA ILE A 238 9.94 -0.87 -10.26
C ILE A 238 10.57 0.42 -9.72
N TYR A 239 9.96 0.96 -8.66
CA TYR A 239 10.40 2.20 -8.01
C TYR A 239 10.60 1.92 -6.51
N PRO A 240 11.71 1.27 -6.15
CA PRO A 240 12.01 0.96 -4.76
C PRO A 240 12.26 2.26 -3.97
N ARG A 241 11.93 2.25 -2.68
CA ARG A 241 12.21 3.36 -1.76
C ARG A 241 12.74 2.85 -0.44
N LEU A 242 13.65 3.60 0.18
CA LEU A 242 14.06 3.36 1.56
C LEU A 242 12.90 3.69 2.50
N VAL A 243 12.70 2.84 3.50
CA VAL A 243 11.64 3.00 4.51
C VAL A 243 12.17 2.69 5.89
N SER A 244 11.57 3.27 6.93
CA SER A 244 11.75 2.83 8.31
C SER A 244 10.55 1.94 8.66
N VAL A 245 10.81 0.72 9.12
CA VAL A 245 9.76 -0.24 9.49
C VAL A 245 10.01 -0.68 10.92
N ASN A 246 9.01 -0.49 11.78
CA ASN A 246 9.04 -1.06 13.11
C ASN A 246 8.53 -2.50 13.06
N TRP A 247 9.44 -3.47 12.91
CA TRP A 247 9.08 -4.88 12.76
C TRP A 247 8.27 -5.47 13.91
N THR A 248 8.36 -4.91 15.12
CA THR A 248 7.59 -5.39 16.28
C THR A 248 6.09 -5.14 16.11
N ASP A 249 5.73 -4.04 15.44
CA ASP A 249 4.34 -3.58 15.27
C ASP A 249 3.88 -3.57 13.81
N ALA A 250 4.74 -3.91 12.86
CA ALA A 250 4.41 -3.91 11.44
C ALA A 250 3.58 -5.13 11.02
N LEU A 251 3.79 -6.28 11.67
CA LEU A 251 3.12 -7.54 11.33
C LEU A 251 1.76 -7.63 12.00
N CYS A 252 0.75 -8.12 11.26
CA CYS A 252 -0.54 -8.45 11.85
C CYS A 252 -0.42 -9.73 12.69
N ASN A 253 -0.41 -9.61 14.01
CA ASN A 253 -0.23 -10.76 14.91
C ASN A 253 -1.28 -11.85 14.73
N GLU A 254 -2.54 -11.46 14.52
CA GLU A 254 -3.65 -12.38 14.28
C GLU A 254 -3.41 -13.19 12.99
N PHE A 255 -3.05 -12.49 11.91
CA PHE A 255 -2.74 -13.12 10.63
C PHE A 255 -1.52 -14.05 10.73
N VAL A 256 -0.46 -13.60 11.39
CA VAL A 256 0.76 -14.41 11.54
C VAL A 256 0.48 -15.69 12.32
N ARG A 257 -0.37 -15.62 13.37
CA ARG A 257 -0.70 -16.77 14.23
C ARG A 257 -1.72 -17.72 13.60
N PHE A 258 -2.78 -17.20 13.01
CA PHE A 258 -3.95 -17.99 12.60
C PHE A 258 -4.16 -18.05 11.09
N LYS A 259 -3.32 -17.35 10.31
CA LYS A 259 -3.51 -17.15 8.85
C LYS A 259 -4.88 -16.57 8.50
N LYS A 260 -5.49 -15.85 9.45
CA LYS A 260 -6.77 -15.15 9.35
C LYS A 260 -6.66 -13.81 10.07
N CYS A 261 -7.37 -12.81 9.58
CA CYS A 261 -7.48 -11.52 10.23
C CYS A 261 -8.91 -11.00 10.08
N GLU A 262 -9.57 -10.72 11.20
CA GLU A 262 -10.94 -10.16 11.23
C GLU A 262 -11.04 -8.81 10.53
N ARG A 263 -9.95 -8.03 10.50
CA ARG A 263 -9.92 -6.72 9.80
C ARG A 263 -9.95 -6.86 8.28
N ASN A 264 -9.46 -7.97 7.73
CA ASN A 264 -9.38 -8.24 6.28
C ASN A 264 -9.02 -6.99 5.43
N ASN A 265 -10.02 -6.39 4.77
CA ASN A 265 -9.91 -5.23 3.87
C ASN A 265 -9.71 -3.87 4.57
N THR A 266 -9.67 -3.82 5.90
CA THR A 266 -9.33 -2.62 6.67
C THR A 266 -8.00 -2.76 7.42
N CYS A 267 -7.33 -3.92 7.30
CA CYS A 267 -6.07 -4.15 7.98
C CYS A 267 -4.95 -3.28 7.40
N TYR A 268 -4.31 -2.49 8.25
CA TYR A 268 -3.17 -1.63 7.90
C TYR A 268 -1.81 -2.24 8.28
N LEU A 269 -1.80 -3.50 8.74
CA LEU A 269 -0.61 -4.26 9.11
C LEU A 269 -0.28 -5.30 8.04
N LEU A 270 0.98 -5.70 8.00
CA LEU A 270 1.49 -6.62 6.99
C LEU A 270 0.94 -8.03 7.20
N HIS A 271 0.36 -8.60 6.14
CA HIS A 271 0.00 -10.01 6.02
C HIS A 271 1.06 -10.68 5.16
N PRO A 272 2.11 -11.31 5.75
CA PRO A 272 3.16 -11.93 4.95
C PRO A 272 2.70 -13.26 4.34
N PHE A 273 3.12 -13.55 3.12
CA PHE A 273 3.18 -14.93 2.65
C PHE A 273 4.13 -15.75 3.54
N GLN A 274 3.87 -17.06 3.64
CA GLN A 274 4.81 -17.96 4.26
C GLN A 274 5.96 -18.19 3.28
N ASN A 275 7.16 -17.70 3.58
CA ASN A 275 8.29 -17.91 2.67
C ASN A 275 8.51 -19.41 2.40
N PRO A 276 8.84 -19.80 1.16
CA PRO A 276 9.16 -21.19 0.84
C PRO A 276 10.32 -21.65 1.72
N THR A 277 10.12 -22.72 2.48
CA THR A 277 11.23 -23.30 3.24
C THR A 277 12.17 -23.97 2.24
N SER A 278 13.45 -23.60 2.28
CA SER A 278 14.48 -24.38 1.61
C SER A 278 14.39 -25.80 2.18
N LYS A 279 13.90 -26.77 1.40
CA LYS A 279 13.90 -28.18 1.80
C LYS A 279 15.30 -28.47 2.35
N ARG A 280 15.41 -28.76 3.66
CA ARG A 280 16.67 -29.25 4.20
C ARG A 280 16.99 -30.49 3.37
N ARG A 281 18.07 -30.45 2.59
CA ARG A 281 18.64 -31.65 1.98
C ARG A 281 19.06 -32.53 3.16
N THR A 282 18.20 -33.45 3.54
CA THR A 282 18.53 -34.62 4.37
C THR A 282 19.34 -35.60 3.54
#